data_AF-A0A6N6VEE6-F1
#
_entry.id   AF-A0A6N6VEE6-F1
#
_cell.length_a   1.000
_cell.length_b   1.000
_cell.length_c   1.000
_cell.angle_alpha   90.00
_cell.angle_beta   90.00
_cell.angle_gamma   90.00
#
_symmetry.space_group_name_H-M   'P 1'
#
loop_
_entity.id
_entity.type
_entity.pdbx_description
1 polymer ?
#
loop_
_entity_poly.entity_id
_entity_poly.type
_entity_poly.pdbx_seq_one_letter_code
_entity_poly.pdbx_strand_id
1 'polypeptide(L)'
;MDIGLLNTIFQFIIWIVQIYYFGMIVYFFTSWVPSIRESKFGEILGKIYEPFLEPFRKIIPPIGMIDISSIAAIIVLVLFQRGLVTIFNMILAYLAR
;
A
#
# COMPACT_ATOMS: atom_id res chain seq x y z
N MET A 1 -27.54 4.26 -7.89
CA MET A 1 -26.61 4.33 -6.76
C MET A 1 -26.58 5.78 -6.33
N ASP A 2 -27.04 6.08 -5.12
CA ASP A 2 -27.02 7.43 -4.56
C ASP A 2 -25.59 7.90 -4.29
N ILE A 3 -25.38 9.21 -4.28
CA ILE A 3 -24.08 9.83 -4.03
C ILE A 3 -23.53 9.44 -2.64
N GLY A 4 -24.42 9.19 -1.66
CA GLY A 4 -24.07 8.72 -0.33
C GLY A 4 -23.45 7.30 -0.34
N LEU A 5 -24.07 6.37 -1.07
CA LEU A 5 -23.54 5.02 -1.27
C LEU A 5 -22.19 5.05 -2.01
N LEU A 6 -22.05 5.87 -3.05
CA LEU A 6 -20.79 6.09 -3.76
C LEU A 6 -19.66 6.54 -2.81
N ASN A 7 -19.93 7.53 -1.97
CA ASN A 7 -18.97 8.02 -0.99
C ASN A 7 -18.61 6.94 0.04
N THR A 8 -19.59 6.19 0.54
CA THR A 8 -19.35 5.11 1.50
C THR A 8 -18.44 4.03 0.92
N ILE A 9 -18.70 3.59 -0.31
CA ILE A 9 -17.87 2.60 -1.00
C ILE A 9 -16.45 3.13 -1.19
N PHE A 10 -16.32 4.39 -1.62
CA PHE A 10 -15.02 5.00 -1.83
C PHE A 10 -14.21 5.11 -0.52
N GLN A 11 -14.86 5.54 0.57
CA GLN A 11 -14.21 5.60 1.88
C GLN A 11 -13.75 4.23 2.36
N PHE A 12 -14.54 3.19 2.12
CA PHE A 12 -14.15 1.82 2.43
C PHE A 12 -12.90 1.38 1.66
N ILE A 13 -12.80 1.73 0.37
CA ILE A 13 -11.60 1.48 -0.45
C ILE A 13 -10.39 2.22 0.12
N ILE A 14 -10.54 3.51 0.48
CA ILE A 14 -9.45 4.30 1.07
C ILE A 14 -8.99 3.70 2.40
N TRP A 15 -9.92 3.22 3.23
CA TRP A 15 -9.59 2.52 4.47
C TRP A 15 -8.73 1.27 4.23
N ILE A 16 -9.07 0.45 3.23
CA ILE A 16 -8.27 -0.73 2.86
C ILE A 16 -6.87 -0.31 2.41
N VAL A 17 -6.77 0.73 1.57
CA VAL A 17 -5.47 1.25 1.11
C VAL A 17 -4.62 1.75 2.28
N GLN A 18 -5.22 2.43 3.26
CA GLN A 18 -4.52 2.88 4.46
C GLN A 18 -4.02 1.72 5.31
N ILE A 19 -4.85 0.68 5.53
CA ILE A 19 -4.43 -0.52 6.26
C ILE A 19 -3.24 -1.19 5.55
N TYR A 20 -3.33 -1.33 4.22
CA TYR A 20 -2.24 -1.88 3.42
C TYR A 20 -0.97 -1.02 3.52
N TYR A 21 -1.10 0.31 3.50
CA TYR A 21 0.01 1.25 3.65
C TYR A 21 0.72 1.11 5.00
N PHE A 22 -0.02 1.13 6.11
CA PHE A 22 0.59 0.98 7.43
C PHE A 22 1.17 -0.42 7.63
N GLY A 23 0.52 -1.47 7.11
CA GLY A 23 1.04 -2.82 7.15
C GLY A 23 2.32 -3.00 6.31
N MET A 24 2.45 -2.31 5.16
CA MET A 24 3.68 -2.23 4.38
C MET A 24 4.82 -1.57 5.17
N ILE A 25 4.53 -0.51 5.93
CA ILE A 25 5.52 0.12 6.84
C ILE A 25 5.97 -0.87 7.92
N VAL A 26 5.03 -1.59 8.54
CA VAL A 26 5.37 -2.64 9.51
C VAL A 26 6.25 -3.70 8.85
N TYR A 27 5.89 -4.16 7.66
CA TYR A 27 6.66 -5.15 6.92
C TYR A 27 8.07 -4.67 6.58
N PHE A 28 8.21 -3.42 6.16
CA PHE A 28 9.50 -2.79 5.92
C PHE A 28 10.43 -2.92 7.14
N PHE A 29 9.94 -2.62 8.35
CA PHE A 29 10.74 -2.76 9.57
C PHE A 29 11.10 -4.21 9.91
N THR A 30 10.29 -5.20 9.49
CA THR A 30 10.66 -6.61 9.67
C THR A 30 11.93 -6.99 8.89
N SER A 31 12.27 -6.26 7.81
CA SER A 31 13.51 -6.51 7.08
C SER A 31 14.76 -6.22 7.91
N TRP A 32 14.68 -5.28 8.87
CA TRP A 32 15.81 -4.88 9.70
C TRP A 32 16.11 -5.87 10.82
N VAL A 33 15.15 -6.75 11.14
CA VAL A 33 15.25 -7.73 12.22
C VAL A 33 14.94 -9.12 11.67
N PRO A 34 15.97 -9.91 11.25
CA PRO A 34 15.78 -11.20 10.58
C PRO A 34 14.88 -12.18 11.35
N SER A 35 14.98 -12.23 12.68
CA SER A 35 14.14 -13.10 13.51
C SER A 35 12.64 -12.78 13.42
N ILE A 36 12.26 -11.54 13.12
CA ILE A 36 10.87 -11.16 12.88
C ILE A 36 10.45 -11.58 11.46
N ARG A 37 11.32 -11.36 10.46
CA ARG A 37 11.09 -11.75 9.07
C ARG A 37 10.83 -13.26 8.94
N GLU A 38 11.59 -14.07 9.67
CA GLU A 38 11.52 -15.54 9.66
C GLU A 38 10.41 -16.09 10.58
N SER A 39 9.73 -15.25 11.35
CA SER A 39 8.61 -15.67 12.20
C SER A 39 7.35 -15.95 11.38
N LYS A 40 6.39 -16.70 11.95
CA LYS A 40 5.05 -16.89 11.35
C LYS A 40 4.36 -15.58 10.99
N PHE A 41 4.57 -14.54 11.79
CA PHE A 41 4.03 -13.21 11.51
C PHE A 41 4.69 -12.59 10.27
N GLY A 42 6.02 -12.66 10.18
CA GLY A 42 6.78 -12.20 9.02
C GLY A 42 6.42 -12.95 7.73
N GLU A 43 6.21 -14.26 7.80
CA GLU A 43 5.74 -15.07 6.66
C GLU A 43 4.36 -14.65 6.16
N ILE A 44 3.41 -14.39 7.07
CA ILE A 44 2.06 -13.93 6.70
C ILE A 44 2.13 -12.57 6.00
N LEU A 45 2.89 -11.63 6.56
CA LEU A 45 3.10 -10.33 5.93
C LEU A 45 3.79 -10.50 4.56
N GLY A 46 4.76 -11.41 4.45
CA GLY A 46 5.43 -11.71 3.20
C GLY A 46 4.48 -12.15 2.10
N LYS A 47 3.52 -13.03 2.41
CA LYS A 47 2.49 -13.44 1.43
C LYS A 47 1.64 -12.28 0.91
N ILE A 48 1.46 -11.23 1.72
CA ILE A 48 0.65 -10.05 1.37
C ILE A 48 1.46 -9.02 0.58
N TYR A 49 2.71 -8.79 0.98
CA TYR A 49 3.50 -7.64 0.50
C TYR A 49 4.56 -8.01 -0.54
N GLU A 50 5.09 -9.24 -0.53
CA GLU A 50 6.12 -9.66 -1.49
C GLU A 50 5.66 -9.59 -2.96
N PRO A 51 4.43 -9.99 -3.34
CA PRO A 51 3.97 -9.86 -4.72
C PRO A 51 4.00 -8.41 -5.23
N PHE A 52 3.74 -7.44 -4.35
CA PHE A 52 3.81 -6.03 -4.69
C PHE A 52 5.26 -5.51 -4.71
N LEU A 53 6.13 -6.00 -3.82
CA LEU A 53 7.53 -5.59 -3.72
C LEU A 53 8.45 -6.20 -4.78
N GLU A 54 8.15 -7.40 -5.27
CA GLU A 54 8.98 -8.12 -6.24
C GLU A 54 9.39 -7.27 -7.47
N PRO A 55 8.47 -6.56 -8.14
CA PRO A 55 8.83 -5.67 -9.23
C PRO A 55 9.81 -4.55 -8.82
N PHE A 56 9.64 -3.98 -7.62
CA PHE A 56 10.52 -2.93 -7.11
C PHE A 56 11.92 -3.48 -6.82
N ARG A 57 12.03 -4.70 -6.25
CA ARG A 57 13.32 -5.33 -5.95
C ARG A 57 14.14 -5.68 -7.18
N LYS A 58 13.49 -5.92 -8.32
CA LYS A 58 14.17 -6.10 -9.62
C LYS A 58 14.86 -4.83 -10.09
N ILE A 59 14.37 -3.66 -9.67
CA ILE A 59 14.91 -2.34 -10.06
C ILE A 59 15.86 -1.80 -8.97
N ILE A 60 15.47 -1.92 -7.71
CA ILE A 60 16.17 -1.42 -6.53
C ILE A 60 16.38 -2.60 -5.57
N PRO A 61 17.46 -3.38 -5.72
CA PRO A 61 17.71 -4.52 -4.86
C PRO A 61 17.99 -4.10 -3.41
N PRO A 62 17.74 -4.98 -2.41
CA PRO A 62 18.09 -4.73 -1.02
C PRO A 62 19.58 -4.48 -0.83
N ILE A 63 19.94 -3.63 0.14
CA ILE A 63 21.34 -3.41 0.54
C ILE A 63 21.56 -4.07 1.89
N GLY A 64 22.32 -5.16 1.90
CA GLY A 64 22.49 -6.00 3.09
C GLY A 64 21.14 -6.56 3.56
N MET A 65 20.77 -6.27 4.82
CA MET A 65 19.47 -6.70 5.39
C MET A 65 18.35 -5.67 5.16
N ILE A 66 18.67 -4.47 4.67
CA ILE A 66 17.70 -3.37 4.58
C ILE A 66 16.99 -3.42 3.22
N ASP A 67 15.67 -3.55 3.24
CA ASP A 67 14.86 -3.49 2.03
C ASP A 67 14.54 -2.05 1.61
N ILE A 68 15.39 -1.48 0.76
CA ILE A 68 15.19 -0.13 0.20
C ILE A 68 14.02 -0.09 -0.80
N SER A 69 13.71 -1.22 -1.45
CA SER A 69 12.61 -1.30 -2.44
C SER A 69 11.25 -0.96 -1.81
N SER A 70 11.09 -1.26 -0.52
CA SER A 70 9.89 -0.94 0.24
C SER A 70 9.63 0.57 0.33
N ILE A 71 10.66 1.42 0.34
CA ILE A 71 10.49 2.88 0.33
C ILE A 71 9.86 3.32 -1.01
N ALA A 72 10.36 2.79 -2.13
CA ALA A 72 9.81 3.09 -3.45
C ALA A 72 8.34 2.62 -3.56
N ALA A 73 8.04 1.42 -3.05
CA ALA A 73 6.69 0.88 -3.01
C ALA A 73 5.74 1.74 -2.17
N ILE A 74 6.18 2.21 -1.00
CA ILE A 74 5.44 3.15 -0.13
C ILE A 74 5.16 4.46 -0.87
N ILE A 75 6.13 5.03 -1.57
CA ILE A 75 5.94 6.26 -2.37
C ILE A 75 4.89 6.04 -3.45
N VAL A 76 4.97 4.92 -4.18
CA VAL A 76 3.96 4.57 -5.19
C VAL A 76 2.57 4.43 -4.57
N LEU A 77 2.46 3.83 -3.38
CA LEU A 77 1.19 3.67 -2.69
C LEU A 77 0.59 5.02 -2.26
N VAL A 78 1.42 5.98 -1.81
CA VAL A 78 0.98 7.36 -1.51
C VAL A 78 0.46 8.04 -2.78
N LEU A 79 1.19 7.93 -3.89
CA LEU A 79 0.77 8.51 -5.17
C LEU A 79 -0.53 7.88 -5.67
N PHE A 80 -0.66 6.56 -5.55
CA PHE A 80 -1.86 5.82 -5.88
C PHE A 80 -3.07 6.30 -5.07
N GLN A 81 -2.94 6.40 -3.75
CA GLN A 81 -4.02 6.89 -2.88
C GLN A 81 -4.44 8.32 -3.24
N ARG A 82 -3.48 9.22 -3.49
CA ARG A 82 -3.77 10.60 -3.94
C ARG A 82 -4.49 10.62 -5.29
N GLY A 83 -4.06 9.77 -6.22
CA GLY A 83 -4.71 9.59 -7.52
C GLY A 83 -6.16 9.15 -7.38
N LEU A 84 -6.43 8.15 -6.54
CA LEU A 84 -7.80 7.68 -6.25
C LEU A 84 -8.70 8.79 -5.74
N VAL A 85 -8.23 9.57 -4.75
CA VAL A 85 -9.00 10.71 -4.19
C VAL A 85 -9.27 11.77 -5.27
N THR A 86 -8.26 12.09 -6.07
CA THR A 86 -8.38 13.09 -7.14
C THR A 86 -9.42 12.68 -8.18
N ILE A 87 -9.34 11.44 -8.66
CA ILE A 87 -10.27 10.89 -9.66
C ILE A 87 -11.69 10.83 -9.09
N PHE A 88 -11.84 10.38 -7.85
CA PHE A 88 -13.15 10.31 -7.20
C PHE A 88 -13.80 11.70 -7.06
N ASN A 89 -13.03 12.71 -6.66
CA ASN A 89 -13.50 14.08 -6.58
C ASN A 89 -13.91 14.64 -7.96
N MET A 90 -13.18 14.29 -9.02
CA MET A 90 -13.55 14.66 -10.40
C MET A 90 -14.87 14.01 -10.82
N ILE A 91 -15.08 12.74 -10.49
CA ILE A 91 -16.33 12.02 -10.77
C ILE A 91 -17.49 12.67 -10.02
N LEU A 92 -17.33 12.94 -8.72
CA LEU A 92 -18.36 13.61 -7.93
C LEU A 92 -18.72 14.99 -8.48
N ALA A 93 -17.71 15.78 -8.87
CA ALA A 93 -17.91 17.10 -9.45
C ALA A 93 -18.63 17.05 -10.81
N TYR A 94 -18.45 15.98 -11.59
CA TYR A 94 -19.18 15.76 -12.83
C TYR A 94 -20.63 15.35 -12.56
N LEU A 95 -20.88 14.48 -11.58
CA LEU A 95 -22.22 13.99 -11.22
C LEU A 95 -23.09 15.02 -10.49
N ALA A 96 -22.48 16.03 -9.86
CA ALA A 96 -23.17 17.09 -9.13
C ALA A 96 -23.59 18.29 -10.02
N ARG A 97 -23.25 18.25 -11.30
CA ARG A 97 -23.73 19.20 -12.32
C ARG A 97 -25.05 18.71 -12.89
#